data_AF-A0A8K0DCK7-F1
#
_entry.id   AF-A0A8K0DCK7-F1
#
_cell.length_a   1.000
_cell.length_b   1.000
_cell.length_c   1.000
_cell.angle_alpha   90.00
_cell.angle_beta   90.00
_cell.angle_gamma   90.00
#
_symmetry.space_group_name_H-M   'P 1'
#
loop_
_entity.id
_entity.type
_entity.pdbx_description
1 polymer ?
#
loop_
_entity_poly.entity_id
_entity_poly.type
_entity_poly.pdbx_seq_one_letter_code
_entity_poly.pdbx_strand_id
1 'polypeptide(L)'
;MIMMKTLVQDVNEIQEQQKDYQKEIRPLKIVKEETKKENEILKNEIKKMTIRLETIDREKRKNNVVIQGLGIDTTNVKEIKEEMKSFIEKQLGVDLEIKNAKKVGNKTCLLELGSSTEKQEIMKNKGKLKSIRNERIYINDDMTRSEREVQGKIRRIAQEEKKSENGIPKNNNR
;
A
#
# COMPACT_ATOMS: atom_id res chain seq x y z
N MET A 1 -26.26 31.49 -66.36
CA MET A 1 -27.26 31.90 -65.35
C MET A 1 -27.76 30.75 -64.48
N ILE A 2 -27.96 29.53 -65.00
CA ILE A 2 -28.45 28.36 -64.24
C ILE A 2 -27.45 27.90 -63.16
N MET A 3 -26.17 27.71 -63.51
CA MET A 3 -25.11 27.34 -62.53
C MET A 3 -25.00 28.29 -61.34
N MET A 4 -25.18 29.60 -61.56
CA MET A 4 -25.07 30.60 -60.50
C MET A 4 -26.24 30.54 -59.52
N LYS A 5 -27.43 30.09 -59.95
CA LYS A 5 -28.59 29.85 -59.08
C LYS A 5 -28.42 28.59 -58.22
N THR A 6 -27.88 27.52 -58.81
CA THR A 6 -27.57 26.27 -58.09
C THR A 6 -26.52 26.52 -57.01
N LEU A 7 -25.43 27.23 -57.34
CA LEU A 7 -24.40 27.63 -56.36
C LEU A 7 -24.97 28.44 -55.19
N VAL A 8 -25.93 29.33 -55.45
CA VAL A 8 -26.57 30.13 -54.38
C VAL A 8 -27.45 29.26 -53.48
N GLN A 9 -28.15 28.26 -54.03
CA GLN A 9 -28.92 27.30 -53.23
C GLN A 9 -28.01 26.44 -52.35
N ASP A 10 -26.93 25.88 -52.91
CA ASP A 10 -25.96 25.08 -52.16
C ASP A 10 -25.31 25.89 -51.03
N VAL A 11 -24.96 27.16 -51.28
CA VAL A 11 -24.41 28.05 -50.24
C VAL A 11 -25.41 28.28 -49.11
N ASN A 12 -26.70 28.45 -49.42
CA ASN A 12 -27.72 28.65 -48.40
C ASN A 12 -27.94 27.39 -47.56
N GLU A 13 -27.98 26.20 -48.19
CA GLU A 13 -28.10 24.92 -47.48
C GLU A 13 -26.90 24.67 -46.57
N ILE A 14 -25.67 24.95 -47.04
CA ILE A 14 -24.45 24.85 -46.24
C ILE A 14 -24.52 25.81 -45.03
N GLN A 15 -24.99 27.04 -45.22
CA GLN A 15 -25.13 28.01 -44.14
C GLN A 15 -26.17 27.57 -43.08
N GLU A 16 -27.25 26.93 -43.51
CA GLU A 16 -28.29 26.42 -42.62
C GLU A 16 -27.77 25.22 -41.80
N GLN A 17 -27.12 24.26 -42.46
CA GLN A 17 -26.44 23.14 -41.80
C GLN A 17 -25.39 23.62 -40.79
N GLN A 18 -24.58 24.62 -41.14
CA GLN A 18 -23.59 25.19 -40.21
C GLN A 18 -24.24 25.82 -38.98
N LYS A 19 -25.40 26.46 -39.13
CA LYS A 19 -26.14 27.01 -37.97
C LYS A 19 -26.65 25.89 -37.07
N ASP A 20 -27.17 24.81 -37.63
CA ASP A 20 -27.68 23.69 -36.85
C ASP A 20 -26.56 22.91 -36.16
N TYR A 21 -25.43 22.65 -36.84
CA TYR A 21 -24.22 22.12 -36.19
C TYR A 21 -23.73 23.00 -35.05
N GLN A 22 -23.77 24.33 -35.19
CA GLN A 22 -23.40 25.22 -34.10
C GLN A 22 -24.38 25.15 -32.91
N LYS A 23 -25.68 24.98 -33.17
CA LYS A 23 -26.68 24.80 -32.09
C LYS A 23 -26.44 23.51 -31.32
N GLU A 24 -25.98 22.44 -31.97
CA GLU A 24 -25.66 21.16 -31.32
C GLU A 24 -24.30 21.16 -30.60
N ILE A 25 -23.28 21.79 -31.18
CA ILE A 25 -21.92 21.81 -30.61
C ILE A 25 -21.85 22.64 -29.32
N ARG A 26 -22.61 23.73 -29.22
CA ARG A 26 -22.61 24.61 -28.04
C ARG A 26 -23.01 23.89 -26.74
N PRO A 27 -24.15 23.20 -26.63
CA PRO A 27 -24.52 22.47 -25.42
C PRO A 27 -23.53 21.33 -25.13
N LEU A 28 -23.03 20.64 -26.14
CA LEU A 28 -22.01 19.60 -25.96
C LEU A 28 -20.72 20.14 -25.34
N LYS A 29 -20.29 21.35 -25.72
CA LYS A 29 -19.13 22.02 -25.09
C LYS A 29 -19.39 22.35 -23.62
N ILE A 30 -20.60 22.82 -23.29
CA ILE A 30 -20.98 23.13 -21.91
C ILE A 30 -20.97 21.85 -21.06
N VAL A 31 -21.68 20.82 -21.50
CA VAL A 31 -21.75 19.52 -20.81
C VAL A 31 -20.34 18.93 -20.63
N LYS A 32 -19.48 19.00 -21.65
CA LYS A 32 -18.10 18.52 -21.56
C LYS A 32 -17.30 19.26 -20.48
N GLU A 33 -17.44 20.59 -20.38
CA GLU A 33 -16.73 21.37 -19.36
C GLU A 33 -17.30 21.12 -17.96
N GLU A 34 -18.61 20.95 -17.80
CA GLU A 34 -19.24 20.54 -16.54
C GLU A 34 -18.76 19.15 -16.11
N THR A 35 -18.79 18.17 -17.03
CA THR A 35 -18.30 16.81 -16.79
C THR A 35 -16.81 16.81 -16.39
N LYS A 36 -15.98 17.68 -16.98
CA LYS A 36 -14.58 17.81 -16.55
C LYS A 36 -14.47 18.34 -15.13
N LYS A 37 -15.23 19.38 -14.78
CA LYS A 37 -15.24 19.95 -13.42
C LYS A 37 -15.68 18.92 -12.39
N GLU A 38 -16.78 18.20 -12.66
CA GLU A 38 -17.27 17.12 -11.81
C GLU A 38 -16.22 16.01 -11.65
N ASN A 39 -15.58 15.60 -12.74
CA ASN A 39 -14.52 14.59 -12.68
C ASN A 39 -13.33 15.04 -11.81
N GLU A 40 -12.91 16.30 -11.89
CA GLU A 40 -11.83 16.82 -11.04
C GLU A 40 -12.23 16.88 -9.56
N ILE A 41 -13.49 17.23 -9.26
CA ILE A 41 -14.03 17.18 -7.89
C ILE A 41 -14.01 15.73 -7.38
N LEU A 42 -14.56 14.79 -8.14
CA LEU A 42 -14.61 13.37 -7.77
C LEU A 42 -13.23 12.77 -7.58
N LYS A 43 -12.26 13.06 -8.46
CA LYS A 43 -10.86 12.62 -8.30
C LYS A 43 -10.27 13.12 -6.98
N ASN A 44 -10.53 14.37 -6.62
CA ASN A 44 -10.04 14.96 -5.37
C ASN A 44 -10.69 14.31 -4.15
N GLU A 45 -11.99 14.02 -4.19
CA GLU A 45 -12.69 13.32 -3.11
C GLU A 45 -12.20 11.89 -2.94
N ILE A 46 -12.04 11.13 -4.03
CA ILE A 46 -11.47 9.78 -4.01
C ILE A 46 -10.06 9.80 -3.41
N LYS A 47 -9.23 10.80 -3.78
CA LYS A 47 -7.88 10.95 -3.22
C LYS A 47 -7.93 11.19 -1.70
N LYS A 48 -8.80 12.10 -1.23
CA LYS A 48 -8.98 12.36 0.21
C LYS A 48 -9.46 11.11 0.95
N MET A 49 -10.41 10.37 0.37
CA MET A 49 -10.94 9.14 0.95
C MET A 49 -9.86 8.06 1.04
N THR A 50 -9.03 7.90 0.01
CA THR A 50 -7.93 6.94 -0.02
C THR A 50 -6.90 7.25 1.07
N ILE A 51 -6.52 8.52 1.24
CA ILE A 51 -5.63 8.95 2.32
C ILE A 51 -6.23 8.62 3.69
N ARG A 52 -7.52 8.92 3.89
CA ARG A 52 -8.20 8.65 5.16
C ARG A 52 -8.28 7.15 5.47
N LEU A 53 -8.58 6.32 4.47
CA LEU A 53 -8.59 4.86 4.63
C LEU A 53 -7.20 4.34 5.01
N GLU A 54 -6.15 4.84 4.36
CA GLU A 54 -4.77 4.47 4.68
C GLU A 54 -4.38 4.87 6.11
N THR A 55 -4.76 6.06 6.56
CA THR A 55 -4.53 6.49 7.95
C THR A 55 -5.24 5.57 8.95
N ILE A 56 -6.49 5.19 8.68
CA ILE A 56 -7.25 4.28 9.55
C ILE A 56 -6.60 2.88 9.57
N ASP A 57 -6.19 2.35 8.41
CA ASP A 57 -5.54 1.04 8.36
C ASP A 57 -4.18 1.05 9.08
N ARG A 58 -3.41 2.14 8.93
CA ARG A 58 -2.15 2.33 9.68
C ARG A 58 -2.37 2.35 11.19
N GLU A 59 -3.35 3.11 11.68
CA GLU A 59 -3.63 3.18 13.12
C GLU A 59 -4.09 1.81 13.67
N LYS A 60 -4.91 1.06 12.92
CA LYS A 60 -5.31 -0.31 13.31
C LYS A 60 -4.14 -1.29 13.36
N ARG A 61 -3.12 -1.09 12.54
CA ARG A 61 -1.93 -1.97 12.48
C ARG A 61 -0.76 -1.48 13.33
N LYS A 62 -0.84 -0.28 13.89
CA LYS A 62 0.28 0.40 14.53
C LYS A 62 0.95 -0.43 15.62
N ASN A 63 0.16 -1.14 16.42
CA ASN A 63 0.64 -1.98 17.53
C ASN A 63 0.74 -3.46 17.13
N ASN A 64 0.62 -3.78 15.85
CA ASN A 64 0.65 -5.15 15.39
C ASN A 64 2.06 -5.58 14.97
N VAL A 65 2.34 -6.86 15.18
CA VAL A 65 3.55 -7.53 14.70
C VAL A 65 3.19 -8.84 14.02
N VAL A 66 3.97 -9.21 13.01
CA VAL A 66 3.86 -10.48 12.30
C VAL A 66 5.06 -11.35 12.68
N ILE A 67 4.77 -12.53 13.22
CA ILE A 67 5.76 -13.56 13.54
C ILE A 67 5.71 -14.63 12.44
N GLN A 68 6.87 -14.95 11.87
CA GLN A 68 7.03 -15.95 10.82
C GLN A 68 8.07 -16.99 11.22
N GLY A 69 7.89 -18.24 10.81
CA GLY A 69 8.83 -19.33 11.01
C GLY A 69 8.52 -20.25 12.20
N LEU A 70 7.65 -19.81 13.11
CA LEU A 70 7.16 -20.57 14.26
C LEU A 70 5.91 -21.37 13.87
N GLY A 71 5.94 -22.69 14.03
CA GLY A 71 4.79 -23.56 13.76
C GLY A 71 3.65 -23.31 14.75
N ILE A 72 2.41 -23.31 14.26
CA ILE A 72 1.22 -23.11 15.09
C ILE A 72 0.27 -24.26 14.81
N ASP A 73 0.10 -25.16 15.77
CA ASP A 73 -0.66 -26.40 15.57
C ASP A 73 -2.16 -26.25 15.90
N THR A 74 -2.53 -25.15 16.54
CA THR A 74 -3.90 -24.86 16.96
C THR A 74 -4.53 -23.71 16.16
N THR A 75 -5.86 -23.67 16.15
CA THR A 75 -6.66 -22.53 15.66
C THR A 75 -7.36 -21.79 16.80
N ASN A 76 -7.23 -22.27 18.04
CA ASN A 76 -7.84 -21.66 19.21
C ASN A 76 -7.08 -20.37 19.57
N VAL A 77 -7.78 -19.24 19.54
CA VAL A 77 -7.20 -17.92 19.80
C VAL A 77 -6.55 -17.81 21.18
N LYS A 78 -7.13 -18.45 22.21
CA LYS A 78 -6.58 -18.38 23.58
C LYS A 78 -5.24 -19.12 23.67
N GLU A 79 -5.19 -20.33 23.13
CA GLU A 79 -3.95 -21.13 23.08
C GLU A 79 -2.86 -20.41 22.29
N ILE A 80 -3.20 -19.85 21.12
CA ILE A 80 -2.24 -19.06 20.33
C ILE A 80 -1.72 -17.87 21.14
N LYS A 81 -2.59 -17.15 21.86
CA LYS A 81 -2.15 -16.04 22.71
C LYS A 81 -1.16 -16.49 23.78
N GLU A 82 -1.48 -17.56 24.50
CA GLU A 82 -0.63 -18.09 25.58
C GLU A 82 0.71 -18.59 25.05
N GLU A 83 0.69 -19.34 23.94
CA GLU A 83 1.88 -19.83 23.26
C GLU A 83 2.79 -18.69 22.80
N MET A 84 2.21 -17.68 22.14
CA MET A 84 2.96 -16.52 21.62
C MET A 84 3.48 -15.64 22.75
N LYS A 85 2.71 -15.46 23.83
CA LYS A 85 3.18 -14.74 25.03
C LYS A 85 4.38 -15.47 25.65
N SER A 86 4.26 -16.78 25.89
CA SER A 86 5.34 -17.58 26.45
C SER A 86 6.59 -17.59 25.55
N PHE A 87 6.40 -17.66 24.24
CA PHE A 87 7.49 -17.58 23.27
C PHE A 87 8.24 -16.25 23.36
N ILE A 88 7.51 -15.12 23.36
CA ILE A 88 8.13 -13.79 23.41
C ILE A 88 8.86 -13.58 24.74
N GLU A 89 8.25 -13.97 25.85
CA GLU A 89 8.87 -13.85 27.18
C GLU A 89 10.16 -14.68 27.25
N LYS A 90 10.12 -15.95 26.84
CA LYS A 90 11.30 -16.84 26.87
C LYS A 90 12.42 -16.42 25.94
N GLN A 91 12.10 -16.03 24.71
CA GLN A 91 13.11 -15.76 23.68
C GLN A 91 13.60 -14.31 23.68
N LEU A 92 12.73 -13.36 24.02
CA LEU A 92 13.04 -11.93 23.98
C LEU A 92 13.23 -11.33 25.36
N GLY A 93 12.72 -11.96 26.42
CA GLY A 93 12.75 -11.42 27.79
C GLY A 93 11.80 -10.25 27.96
N VAL A 94 10.66 -10.26 27.25
CA VAL A 94 9.67 -9.17 27.26
C VAL A 94 8.34 -9.72 27.78
N ASP A 95 7.87 -9.20 28.90
CA ASP A 95 6.48 -9.41 29.35
C ASP A 95 5.57 -8.40 28.67
N LEU A 96 4.41 -8.87 28.23
CA LEU A 96 3.48 -8.08 27.45
C LEU A 96 2.04 -8.58 27.55
N GLU A 97 1.13 -7.73 27.11
CA GLU A 97 -0.27 -8.03 26.91
C GLU A 97 -0.57 -8.23 25.41
N ILE A 98 -1.11 -9.40 25.06
CA ILE A 98 -1.61 -9.68 23.71
C ILE A 98 -3.12 -9.45 23.69
N LYS A 99 -3.56 -8.38 23.04
CA LYS A 99 -4.98 -8.06 22.81
C LYS A 99 -5.64 -9.06 21.89
N ASN A 100 -4.96 -9.47 20.83
CA ASN A 100 -5.45 -10.47 19.89
C ASN A 100 -4.31 -11.25 19.23
N ALA A 101 -4.58 -12.50 18.88
CA ALA A 101 -3.66 -13.33 18.12
C ALA A 101 -4.41 -14.08 17.02
N LYS A 102 -3.88 -14.08 15.81
CA LYS A 102 -4.52 -14.72 14.66
C LYS A 102 -3.49 -15.50 13.85
N LYS A 103 -3.73 -16.80 13.70
CA LYS A 103 -3.03 -17.62 12.72
C LYS A 103 -3.38 -17.15 11.31
N VAL A 104 -2.36 -16.77 10.54
CA VAL A 104 -2.48 -16.34 9.13
C VAL A 104 -2.02 -17.45 8.18
N GLY A 105 -1.11 -18.31 8.64
CA GLY A 105 -0.67 -19.51 7.93
C GLY A 105 -0.02 -20.50 8.89
N ASN A 106 0.44 -21.65 8.39
CA ASN A 106 0.99 -22.73 9.23
C ASN A 106 2.17 -22.29 10.10
N LYS A 107 2.97 -21.33 9.60
CA LYS A 107 4.11 -20.77 10.31
C LYS A 107 4.05 -19.25 10.45
N THR A 108 2.85 -18.66 10.43
CA THR A 108 2.67 -17.21 10.46
C THR A 108 1.56 -16.82 11.40
N CYS A 109 1.90 -15.98 12.39
CA CYS A 109 0.95 -15.39 13.33
C CYS A 109 0.94 -13.86 13.19
N LEU A 110 -0.24 -13.26 13.30
CA LEU A 110 -0.42 -11.83 13.52
C LEU A 110 -0.79 -11.61 14.99
N LEU A 111 -0.07 -10.72 15.67
CA LEU A 111 -0.34 -10.32 17.04
C LEU A 111 -0.73 -8.86 17.09
N GLU A 112 -1.77 -8.56 17.85
CA GLU A 112 -2.17 -7.21 18.26
C GLU A 112 -1.75 -7.01 19.71
N LEU A 113 -0.84 -6.06 19.94
CA LEU A 113 -0.25 -5.79 21.25
C LEU A 113 -1.06 -4.72 22.01
N GLY A 114 -0.94 -4.72 23.33
CA GLY A 114 -1.54 -3.73 24.22
C GLY A 114 -1.17 -2.30 23.82
N SER A 115 0.09 -2.08 23.44
CA SER A 115 0.70 -0.75 23.31
C SER A 115 1.80 -0.68 22.25
N SER A 116 2.13 0.55 21.83
CA SER A 116 3.27 0.81 20.96
C SER A 116 4.62 0.60 21.68
N THR A 117 4.65 0.69 23.01
CA THR A 117 5.85 0.50 23.82
C THR A 117 6.27 -0.96 23.84
N GLU A 118 5.33 -1.88 24.06
CA GLU A 118 5.58 -3.33 23.98
C GLU A 118 6.07 -3.72 22.58
N LYS A 119 5.43 -3.16 21.54
CA LYS A 119 5.88 -3.36 20.15
C LYS A 119 7.33 -2.94 19.95
N GLN A 120 7.71 -1.76 20.44
CA GLN A 120 9.08 -1.26 20.32
C GLN A 120 10.07 -2.17 21.06
N GLU A 121 9.69 -2.70 22.21
CA GLU A 121 10.53 -3.60 22.99
C GLU A 121 10.78 -4.93 22.27
N ILE A 122 9.73 -5.56 21.72
CA ILE A 122 9.86 -6.73 20.85
C ILE A 122 10.79 -6.42 19.68
N MET A 123 10.58 -5.28 19.01
CA MET A 123 11.32 -4.92 17.81
C MET A 123 12.80 -4.62 18.08
N LYS A 124 13.13 -4.12 19.27
CA LYS A 124 14.52 -3.98 19.74
C LYS A 124 15.16 -5.34 20.05
N ASN A 125 14.41 -6.23 20.70
CA ASN A 125 14.93 -7.51 21.17
C ASN A 125 14.91 -8.63 20.12
N LYS A 126 14.20 -8.50 19.00
CA LYS A 126 14.08 -9.55 17.97
C LYS A 126 15.40 -10.04 17.38
N GLY A 127 16.49 -9.29 17.54
CA GLY A 127 17.84 -9.73 17.19
C GLY A 127 18.28 -11.01 17.93
N LYS A 128 17.74 -11.23 19.14
CA LYS A 128 17.96 -12.45 19.94
C LYS A 128 17.47 -13.71 19.23
N LEU A 129 16.47 -13.61 18.35
CA LEU A 129 15.95 -14.76 17.60
C LEU A 129 16.99 -15.39 16.66
N LYS A 130 18.06 -14.67 16.31
CA LYS A 130 19.16 -15.22 15.49
C LYS A 130 19.94 -16.31 16.21
N SER A 131 19.90 -16.37 17.54
CA SER A 131 20.61 -17.40 18.32
C SER A 131 19.85 -18.72 18.43
N ILE A 132 18.56 -18.74 18.07
CA ILE A 132 17.73 -19.95 18.10
C ILE A 132 18.24 -20.89 17.00
N ARG A 133 18.87 -21.98 17.40
CA ARG A 133 19.39 -23.00 16.49
C ARG A 133 18.21 -23.70 15.79
N ASN A 134 18.37 -23.97 14.49
CA ASN A 134 17.48 -24.75 13.64
C ASN A 134 16.12 -24.13 13.25
N GLU A 135 15.76 -22.94 13.76
CA GLU A 135 14.53 -22.26 13.34
C GLU A 135 14.81 -20.82 12.88
N ARG A 136 14.45 -20.52 11.63
CA ARG A 136 14.50 -19.16 11.08
C ARG A 136 13.22 -18.41 11.44
N ILE A 137 13.20 -17.85 12.65
CA ILE A 137 12.07 -17.05 13.13
C ILE A 137 12.30 -15.57 12.84
N TYR A 138 11.28 -14.90 12.30
CA TYR A 138 11.31 -13.47 11.98
C TYR A 138 10.14 -12.75 12.62
N ILE A 139 10.40 -11.56 13.17
CA ILE A 139 9.37 -10.63 13.64
C ILE A 139 9.46 -9.34 12.83
N ASN A 140 8.35 -8.95 12.22
CA ASN A 140 8.22 -7.76 11.38
C ASN A 140 7.02 -6.92 11.79
N ASP A 141 7.03 -5.64 11.41
CA ASP A 141 5.84 -4.80 11.49
C ASP A 141 4.73 -5.31 10.56
N ASP A 142 3.48 -5.27 11.03
CA ASP A 142 2.31 -5.41 10.16
C ASP A 142 2.08 -4.12 9.38
N MET A 143 2.83 -3.95 8.31
CA MET A 143 2.73 -2.77 7.44
C MET A 143 1.48 -2.81 6.57
N THR A 144 0.96 -1.64 6.21
CA THR A 144 -0.04 -1.53 5.14
C THR A 144 0.54 -1.96 3.80
N ARG A 145 -0.31 -2.11 2.77
CA ARG A 145 0.17 -2.45 1.42
C ARG A 145 1.12 -1.38 0.88
N SER A 146 0.78 -0.10 1.05
CA SER A 146 1.61 1.01 0.54
C SER A 146 2.99 1.04 1.23
N GLU A 147 3.01 0.82 2.55
CA GLU A 147 4.24 0.75 3.34
C GLU A 147 5.10 -0.45 2.93
N ARG A 148 4.50 -1.62 2.69
CA ARG A 148 5.23 -2.78 2.16
C ARG A 148 5.85 -2.52 0.80
N GLU A 149 5.14 -1.82 -0.10
CA GLU A 149 5.64 -1.46 -1.41
C GLU A 149 6.84 -0.51 -1.31
N VAL A 150 6.76 0.51 -0.44
CA VAL A 150 7.88 1.43 -0.15
C VAL A 150 9.06 0.67 0.45
N GLN A 151 8.82 -0.17 1.46
CA GLN A 151 9.88 -0.97 2.10
C GLN A 151 10.53 -1.96 1.12
N GLY A 152 9.75 -2.52 0.20
CA GLY A 152 10.25 -3.37 -0.89
C GLY A 152 11.16 -2.61 -1.85
N LYS A 153 10.81 -1.37 -2.23
CA LYS A 153 11.65 -0.50 -3.06
C LYS A 153 12.98 -0.18 -2.35
N ILE A 154 12.93 0.22 -1.07
CA ILE A 154 14.13 0.51 -0.27
C ILE A 154 15.06 -0.70 -0.23
N ARG A 155 14.52 -1.89 0.04
CA ARG A 155 15.31 -3.14 0.07
C ARG A 155 15.95 -3.45 -1.27
N ARG A 156 15.25 -3.20 -2.39
CA ARG A 156 15.77 -3.43 -3.74
C ARG A 156 16.96 -2.50 -4.02
N ILE A 157 16.81 -1.21 -3.77
CA ILE A 157 17.88 -0.21 -3.95
C ILE A 157 19.11 -0.60 -3.11
N ALA A 158 18.93 -0.93 -1.83
CA ALA A 158 20.03 -1.34 -0.96
C ALA A 158 20.73 -2.63 -1.42
N GLN A 159 20.03 -3.54 -2.11
CA GLN A 159 20.65 -4.74 -2.70
C GLN A 159 21.45 -4.41 -3.97
N GLU A 160 20.96 -3.49 -4.79
CA GLU A 160 21.64 -3.03 -6.00
C GLU A 160 22.94 -2.29 -5.64
N GLU A 161 22.90 -1.40 -4.66
CA GLU A 161 24.09 -0.68 -4.14
C GLU A 161 25.16 -1.64 -3.58
N LYS A 162 24.75 -2.65 -2.81
CA LYS A 162 25.70 -3.67 -2.31
C LYS A 162 26.35 -4.48 -3.42
N LYS A 163 25.66 -4.70 -4.53
CA LYS A 163 26.21 -5.43 -5.68
C LYS A 163 27.18 -4.55 -6.47
N SER A 164 26.87 -3.27 -6.65
CA SER A 164 27.76 -2.33 -7.33
C SER A 164 29.01 -2.04 -6.51
N GLU A 165 28.91 -1.90 -5.18
CA GLU A 165 30.06 -1.69 -4.28
C GLU A 165 31.02 -2.91 -4.26
N ASN A 166 30.47 -4.12 -4.29
CA ASN A 166 31.27 -5.36 -4.40
C ASN A 166 31.83 -5.62 -5.81
N GLY A 167 31.40 -4.86 -6.83
CA GLY A 167 31.88 -4.94 -8.22
C GLY A 167 33.02 -3.96 -8.55
N ILE A 168 33.36 -3.05 -7.63
CA ILE A 168 34.50 -2.13 -7.79
C ILE A 168 35.73 -2.84 -7.17
N PRO A 169 36.78 -3.16 -7.95
CA PRO A 169 38.02 -3.67 -7.37
C PRO A 169 38.54 -2.63 -6.38
N LYS A 170 38.75 -3.04 -5.12
CA LYS A 170 39.47 -2.23 -4.14
C LYS A 170 40.84 -1.92 -4.73
N ASN A 171 41.02 -0.69 -5.20
CA ASN A 171 42.30 -0.20 -5.66
C ASN A 171 43.19 -0.04 -4.41
N ASN A 172 43.83 -1.13 -4.01
CA ASN A 172 44.90 -1.14 -3.02
C ASN A 172 46.11 -0.48 -3.68
N ASN A 173 46.14 0.84 -3.71
CA ASN A 173 47.39 1.56 -3.91
C ASN A 173 48.22 1.43 -2.64
N ARG A 174 49.34 0.72 -2.81
CA ARG A 174 50.48 0.60 -1.90
C ARG A 174 51.08 1.95 -1.56
#